data_AF-A0A660KP22-F1
#
_entry.id   AF-A0A660KP22-F1
#
_cell.length_a   1.000
_cell.length_b   1.000
_cell.length_c   1.000
_cell.angle_alpha   90.00
_cell.angle_beta   90.00
_cell.angle_gamma   90.00
#
_symmetry.space_group_name_H-M   'P 1'
#
loop_
_entity.id
_entity.type
_entity.pdbx_description
1 polymer ?
#
loop_
_entity_poly.entity_id
_entity_poly.type
_entity_poly.pdbx_seq_one_letter_code
_entity_poly.pdbx_strand_id
1 'polypeptide(L)'
;MALSILKGLLQEYVQSLFDEGILNDQFSQIQTLKSVEEPEHVVQLIDTYFIDVETILSELTTYIDYPDLDFSKLATLAHKVEERSLSIGAEHVRLACADLIQACNQTNEEK
;
A
#
# COMPACT_ATOMS: atom_id res chain seq x y z
N MET A 1 11.01 28.46 -15.60
CA MET A 1 9.63 28.21 -16.09
C MET A 1 9.28 26.72 -16.08
N ALA A 2 10.01 25.84 -16.76
CA ALA A 2 9.70 24.40 -16.80
C ALA A 2 9.58 23.72 -15.42
N LEU A 3 10.49 24.02 -14.48
CA LEU A 3 10.48 23.45 -13.13
C LEU A 3 9.19 23.80 -12.35
N SER A 4 8.68 25.03 -12.50
CA SER A 4 7.47 25.48 -11.82
C SER A 4 6.23 24.78 -12.35
N ILE A 5 6.17 24.55 -13.67
CA ILE A 5 5.09 23.81 -14.32
C ILE A 5 5.09 22.36 -13.84
N LEU A 6 6.25 21.71 -13.83
CA LEU A 6 6.37 20.32 -13.38
C LEU A 6 5.93 20.14 -11.92
N LYS A 7 6.30 21.09 -11.03
CA LYS A 7 5.84 21.07 -9.64
C LYS A 7 4.33 21.22 -9.52
N GLY A 8 3.71 22.10 -10.32
CA GLY A 8 2.26 22.27 -10.36
C GLY A 8 1.55 20.99 -10.79
N LEU A 9 1.99 20.37 -11.89
CA LEU A 9 1.42 19.11 -12.39
C LEU A 9 1.55 17.97 -11.38
N LEU A 10 2.69 17.87 -10.69
CA LEU A 10 2.89 16.86 -9.65
C LEU A 10 1.90 17.08 -8.49
N GLN A 11 1.70 18.32 -8.06
CA GLN A 11 0.77 18.63 -6.97
C GLN A 11 -0.69 18.33 -7.36
N GLU A 12 -1.10 18.69 -8.59
CA GLU A 12 -2.43 18.37 -9.10
C GLU A 12 -2.66 16.86 -9.20
N TYR A 13 -1.66 16.12 -9.69
CA TYR A 13 -1.74 14.66 -9.76
C TYR A 13 -1.83 14.02 -8.37
N VAL A 14 -1.00 14.46 -7.42
CA VAL A 14 -1.07 13.97 -6.04
C VAL A 14 -2.44 14.26 -5.43
N GLN A 15 -3.01 15.44 -5.67
CA GLN A 15 -4.36 15.77 -5.21
C GLN A 15 -5.42 14.84 -5.79
N SER A 16 -5.34 14.49 -7.08
CA SER A 16 -6.31 13.55 -7.67
C SER A 16 -6.26 12.18 -7.00
N LEU A 17 -5.07 11.70 -6.61
CA LEU A 17 -4.92 10.44 -5.88
C LEU A 17 -5.60 10.47 -4.50
N PHE A 18 -5.64 11.62 -3.83
CA PHE A 18 -6.41 11.79 -2.59
C PHE A 18 -7.91 11.80 -2.87
N ASP A 19 -8.34 12.56 -3.89
CA ASP A 19 -9.75 12.69 -4.25
C ASP A 19 -10.36 11.34 -4.70
N GLU A 20 -9.55 10.49 -5.33
CA GLU A 20 -9.90 9.12 -5.73
C GLU A 20 -9.83 8.10 -4.59
N GLY A 21 -9.36 8.50 -3.39
CA GLY A 21 -9.21 7.61 -2.23
C GLY A 21 -8.06 6.61 -2.34
N ILE A 22 -7.12 6.83 -3.28
CA ILE A 22 -5.92 6.00 -3.44
C ILE A 22 -4.95 6.27 -2.28
N LEU A 23 -4.86 7.54 -1.87
CA LEU A 23 -4.02 8.00 -0.76
C LEU A 23 -4.88 8.58 0.37
N ASN A 24 -4.39 8.46 1.61
CA ASN A 24 -4.99 9.11 2.79
C ASN A 24 -4.01 10.07 3.48
N ASP A 25 -4.48 10.73 4.55
CA ASP A 25 -3.73 11.73 5.31
C ASP A 25 -2.36 11.25 5.83
N GLN A 26 -2.13 9.95 5.99
CA GLN A 26 -0.82 9.41 6.35
C GLN A 26 0.24 9.72 5.28
N PHE A 27 -0.12 9.72 3.99
CA PHE A 27 0.80 10.09 2.93
C PHE A 27 1.21 11.57 3.03
N SER A 28 0.27 12.45 3.40
CA SER A 28 0.55 13.87 3.68
C SER A 28 1.53 14.01 4.86
N GLN A 29 1.33 13.25 5.93
CA GLN A 29 2.26 13.26 7.07
C GLN A 29 3.68 12.85 6.65
N ILE A 30 3.81 11.81 5.83
CA ILE A 30 5.12 11.38 5.32
C ILE A 30 5.76 12.44 4.44
N GLN A 31 4.98 13.12 3.59
CA GLN A 31 5.52 14.22 2.79
C GLN A 31 6.07 15.37 3.66
N THR A 32 5.47 15.62 4.83
CA THR A 32 5.98 16.64 5.77
C THR A 32 7.27 16.24 6.47
N LEU A 33 7.64 14.95 6.48
CA LEU A 33 8.92 14.47 7.00
C LEU A 33 10.12 14.85 6.11
N LYS A 34 9.90 15.47 4.94
CA LYS A 34 10.97 16.05 4.13
C LYS A 34 11.67 17.16 4.91
N SER A 35 12.75 16.80 5.60
CA SER A 35 13.70 17.76 6.15
C SER A 35 14.62 18.28 5.04
N VAL A 36 15.23 19.44 5.26
CA VAL A 36 16.28 19.96 4.36
C VAL A 36 17.49 19.00 4.31
N GLU A 37 17.65 18.17 5.34
CA GLU A 37 18.77 17.25 5.51
C GLU A 37 18.52 15.89 4.83
N GLU A 38 17.26 15.47 4.68
CA GLU A 38 16.89 14.18 4.06
C GLU A 38 15.79 14.34 2.99
N PRO A 39 16.09 15.03 1.87
CA PRO A 39 15.09 15.32 0.82
C PRO A 39 14.56 14.05 0.12
N GLU A 40 15.29 12.94 0.19
CA GLU A 40 14.98 11.67 -0.46
C GLU A 40 14.25 10.66 0.44
N HIS A 41 14.06 10.98 1.73
CA HIS A 41 13.49 10.03 2.70
C HIS A 41 12.12 9.47 2.26
N VAL A 42 11.26 10.35 1.74
CA VAL A 42 9.94 9.95 1.23
C VAL A 42 10.05 9.01 0.03
N VAL A 43 11.02 9.23 -0.85
CA VAL A 43 11.25 8.36 -2.02
C VAL A 43 11.72 6.99 -1.54
N GLN A 44 12.65 6.94 -0.59
CA GLN A 44 13.13 5.69 0.00
C GLN A 44 12.01 4.89 0.69
N LEU A 45 11.10 5.57 1.39
CA LEU A 45 9.93 4.91 2.00
C LEU A 45 9.01 4.30 0.93
N ILE A 46 8.76 5.03 -0.16
CA ILE A 46 7.96 4.56 -1.29
C ILE A 46 8.64 3.35 -1.98
N ASP A 47 9.93 3.43 -2.26
CA ASP A 47 10.70 2.34 -2.87
C ASP A 47 10.69 1.08 -1.99
N THR A 48 10.90 1.26 -0.68
CA THR A 48 10.84 0.16 0.29
C THR A 48 9.47 -0.49 0.32
N TYR A 49 8.40 0.33 0.32
CA TYR A 49 7.03 -0.16 0.25
C TYR A 49 6.79 -1.01 -1.00
N PHE A 50 7.24 -0.56 -2.18
CA PHE A 50 7.06 -1.31 -3.41
C PHE A 50 7.77 -2.67 -3.39
N ILE A 51 9.04 -2.70 -2.96
CA ILE A 51 9.82 -3.95 -2.87
C ILE A 51 9.15 -4.95 -1.94
N ASP A 52 8.73 -4.49 -0.77
CA ASP A 52 8.09 -5.32 0.24
C ASP A 52 6.73 -5.87 -0.25
N VAL A 53 5.87 -5.00 -0.78
CA VAL A 53 4.54 -5.40 -1.25
C VAL A 53 4.63 -6.30 -2.47
N GLU A 54 5.51 -6.03 -3.43
CA GLU A 54 5.72 -6.89 -4.60
C GLU A 54 6.16 -8.31 -4.20
N THR A 55 7.05 -8.40 -3.20
CA THR A 55 7.49 -9.70 -2.66
C THR A 55 6.32 -10.46 -2.05
N ILE A 56 5.49 -9.79 -1.24
CA ILE A 56 4.34 -10.43 -0.59
C ILE A 56 3.27 -10.81 -1.61
N LEU A 57 2.99 -9.97 -2.61
CA LEU A 57 2.02 -10.26 -3.66
C LEU A 57 2.46 -11.44 -4.54
N SER A 58 3.76 -11.56 -4.80
CA SER A 58 4.33 -12.72 -5.51
C SER A 58 4.14 -14.01 -4.71
N GLU A 59 4.38 -13.95 -3.40
CA GLU A 59 4.12 -15.06 -2.48
C GLU A 59 2.63 -15.41 -2.47
N LEU A 60 1.76 -14.42 -2.36
CA LEU A 60 0.30 -14.55 -2.35
C LEU A 60 -0.23 -15.21 -3.62
N THR A 61 0.22 -14.75 -4.78
CA THR A 61 -0.14 -15.31 -6.10
C THR A 61 0.22 -16.79 -6.17
N THR A 62 1.41 -17.14 -5.69
CA THR A 62 1.87 -18.54 -5.64
C THR A 62 0.99 -19.39 -4.71
N TYR A 63 0.54 -18.85 -3.58
CA TYR A 63 -0.31 -19.59 -2.64
C TYR A 63 -1.70 -19.89 -3.19
N ILE A 64 -2.32 -18.96 -3.90
CA ILE A 64 -3.68 -19.10 -4.45
C ILE A 64 -3.77 -20.26 -5.45
N ASP A 65 -2.68 -20.60 -6.14
CA ASP A 65 -2.65 -21.68 -7.13
C ASP A 65 -2.58 -23.10 -6.51
N TYR A 66 -2.39 -23.22 -5.18
CA TYR A 66 -2.35 -24.55 -4.54
C TYR A 66 -3.75 -25.14 -4.31
N PRO A 67 -3.93 -26.46 -4.55
CA PRO A 67 -5.22 -27.13 -4.36
C PRO A 67 -5.67 -27.19 -2.90
N ASP A 68 -4.73 -27.20 -1.95
CA ASP A 68 -4.98 -27.14 -0.51
C ASP A 68 -4.68 -25.74 0.04
N LEU A 69 -5.42 -24.75 -0.46
CA LEU A 69 -5.25 -23.35 -0.06
C LEU A 69 -5.49 -23.17 1.45
N ASP A 70 -4.47 -22.65 2.14
CA ASP A 70 -4.54 -22.25 3.54
C ASP A 70 -4.97 -20.77 3.65
N PHE A 71 -6.24 -20.56 3.95
CA PHE A 71 -6.80 -19.22 4.13
C PHE A 71 -6.22 -18.47 5.34
N SER A 72 -5.74 -19.17 6.37
CA SER A 72 -5.05 -18.52 7.50
C SER A 72 -3.72 -17.92 7.04
N LYS A 73 -3.00 -18.62 6.16
CA LYS A 73 -1.78 -18.09 5.56
C LYS A 73 -2.05 -16.93 4.61
N LEU A 74 -3.11 -17.02 3.81
CA LEU A 74 -3.55 -15.95 2.92
C LEU A 74 -3.90 -14.67 3.70
N ALA A 75 -4.68 -14.80 4.79
CA ALA A 75 -4.99 -13.70 5.69
C ALA A 75 -3.72 -13.07 6.30
N THR A 76 -2.75 -13.90 6.70
CA THR A 76 -1.48 -13.42 7.25
C THR A 76 -0.68 -12.60 6.24
N LEU A 77 -0.63 -13.03 4.97
CA LEU A 77 0.04 -12.30 3.90
C LEU A 77 -0.69 -11.00 3.57
N ALA A 78 -2.02 -11.04 3.49
CA ALA A 78 -2.85 -9.84 3.28
C ALA A 78 -2.66 -8.82 4.40
N HIS A 79 -2.61 -9.24 5.67
CA HIS A 79 -2.35 -8.37 6.82
C HIS A 79 -0.99 -7.68 6.72
N LYS A 80 0.05 -8.39 6.26
CA LYS A 80 1.38 -7.80 6.04
C LYS A 80 1.37 -6.69 5.00
N VAL A 81 0.56 -6.83 3.93
CA VAL A 81 0.38 -5.78 2.92
C VAL A 81 -0.46 -4.64 3.49
N GLU A 82 -1.50 -4.95 4.26
CA GLU A 82 -2.33 -3.95 4.93
C GLU A 82 -1.50 -3.04 5.85
N GLU A 83 -0.66 -3.61 6.72
CA GLU A 83 0.20 -2.85 7.65
C GLU A 83 1.19 -1.94 6.92
N ARG A 84 1.78 -2.43 5.82
CA ARG A 84 2.69 -1.64 4.98
C ARG A 84 1.97 -0.54 4.22
N SER A 85 0.74 -0.82 3.77
CA SER A 85 -0.09 0.16 3.08
C SER A 85 -0.56 1.24 4.04
N LEU A 86 -0.91 0.86 5.27
CA LEU A 86 -1.21 1.78 6.37
C LEU A 86 -0.01 2.70 6.63
N SER A 87 1.21 2.16 6.71
CA SER A 87 2.38 2.96 7.07
C SER A 87 2.66 4.09 6.09
N ILE A 88 2.40 3.88 4.79
CA ILE A 88 2.62 4.88 3.73
C ILE A 88 1.39 5.69 3.33
N GLY A 89 0.20 5.31 3.81
CA GLY A 89 -1.06 5.94 3.43
C GLY A 89 -1.60 5.50 2.06
N ALA A 90 -1.26 4.29 1.61
CA ALA A 90 -1.82 3.66 0.42
C ALA A 90 -3.20 3.04 0.74
N GLU A 91 -4.20 3.91 0.90
CA GLU A 91 -5.51 3.57 1.45
C GLU A 91 -6.27 2.53 0.64
N HIS A 92 -6.28 2.66 -0.69
CA HIS A 92 -7.02 1.73 -1.53
C HIS A 92 -6.48 0.30 -1.44
N VAL A 93 -5.16 0.13 -1.39
CA VAL A 93 -4.53 -1.19 -1.20
C VAL A 93 -4.84 -1.72 0.20
N ARG A 94 -4.75 -0.86 1.23
CA ARG A 94 -5.10 -1.22 2.61
C ARG A 94 -6.53 -1.77 2.71
N LEU A 95 -7.50 -1.10 2.12
CA LEU A 95 -8.91 -1.51 2.11
C LEU A 95 -9.10 -2.85 1.39
N ALA A 96 -8.48 -3.03 0.23
CA ALA A 96 -8.55 -4.30 -0.50
C ALA A 96 -7.96 -5.47 0.31
N CYS A 97 -6.88 -5.24 1.05
CA CYS A 97 -6.33 -6.25 1.97
C CYS A 97 -7.25 -6.54 3.16
N ALA A 98 -7.88 -5.52 3.73
CA ALA A 98 -8.86 -5.70 4.80
C ALA A 98 -10.05 -6.58 4.36
N ASP A 99 -10.59 -6.32 3.16
CA ASP A 99 -11.66 -7.14 2.57
C ASP A 99 -11.21 -8.59 2.36
N LEU A 100 -9.98 -8.80 1.87
CA LEU A 100 -9.41 -10.13 1.67
C LEU A 100 -9.25 -10.89 3.00
N ILE A 101 -8.76 -10.23 4.05
CA ILE A 101 -8.61 -10.81 5.40
C ILE A 101 -9.98 -11.25 5.93
N GLN A 102 -11.00 -10.39 5.80
CA GLN A 102 -12.35 -10.71 6.21
C GLN A 102 -12.89 -11.94 5.48
N ALA A 103 -12.73 -12.01 4.16
CA ALA A 103 -13.17 -13.16 3.36
C ALA A 103 -12.45 -14.46 3.76
N CYS A 104 -11.14 -14.39 4.05
CA CYS A 104 -10.37 -15.53 4.52
C CYS A 104 -10.85 -16.04 5.89
N ASN A 105 -11.16 -15.12 6.82
CA ASN A 105 -11.64 -15.47 8.15
C ASN A 105 -13.02 -16.14 8.10
N GLN A 106 -13.94 -15.61 7.28
CA GLN A 106 -15.26 -16.21 7.08
C GLN A 106 -15.16 -17.64 6.53
N THR A 107 -14.31 -17.85 5.52
CA THR A 107 -14.12 -19.17 4.90
C THR A 107 -13.51 -20.19 5.87
N ASN A 108 -12.71 -19.74 6.85
CA ASN A 108 -12.16 -20.60 7.90
C ASN A 108 -13.19 -20.97 8.98
N GLU A 109 -14.17 -20.11 9.25
CA GLU A 109 -15.24 -20.39 10.23
C GLU A 109 -16.34 -21.31 9.66
N GLU A 110 -16.53 -21.30 8.33
CA GLU A 110 -17.50 -22.14 7.63
C GLU A 110 -17.01 -23.59 7.37
N LYS A 111 -15.74 -23.89 7.65
CA LYS A 111 -15.08 -25.18 7.36
C LYS A 111 -14.96 -26.07 8.59
#